data_AF-A0AA36MK74-F1
#
_entry.id   AF-A0AA36MK74-F1
#
_cell.length_a   1.000
_cell.length_b   1.000
_cell.length_c   1.000
_cell.angle_alpha   90.00
_cell.angle_beta   90.00
_cell.angle_gamma   90.00
#
_symmetry.space_group_name_H-M   'P 1'
#
loop_
_entity.id
_entity.type
_entity.pdbx_description
1 polymer ?
#
loop_
_entity_poly.entity_id
_entity_poly.type
_entity_poly.pdbx_seq_one_letter_code
_entity_poly.pdbx_strand_id
1 'polypeptide(L)'
;MAESFSRVGLAVIGSLALVLVLLNVIFWWRFVAATDLGLHLIDGTCELTSEEFTRPVWPLKMGWSFPMTGPSWTDVPCQVQLKAEGEDTEVKGSTILHFTYWQGMVWEYLKDSCSHLVPKLKGEKFDCAFAKDGSGGFWAAYVGHFEELPHLPRLLLMKACGLSFLTLGPFLLICGKTLQGASAATARENEDEHMEYQKMMVEPDGI
;
A
#
# COMPACT_ATOMS: atom_id res chain seq x y z
N MET A 1 36.59 -16.53 21.05
CA MET A 1 36.42 -17.20 19.75
C MET A 1 35.35 -16.43 18.99
N ALA A 2 35.73 -15.58 18.03
CA ALA A 2 34.75 -14.89 17.20
C ALA A 2 34.20 -15.89 16.18
N GLU A 3 32.94 -16.29 16.32
CA GLU A 3 32.26 -17.11 15.32
C GLU A 3 32.24 -16.35 14.00
N SER A 4 32.91 -16.89 12.98
CA SER A 4 32.89 -16.31 11.64
C SER A 4 31.48 -16.47 11.07
N PHE A 5 30.69 -15.40 11.11
CA PHE A 5 29.40 -15.38 10.43
C PHE A 5 29.61 -15.77 8.96
N SER A 6 28.88 -16.79 8.50
CA SER A 6 28.91 -17.21 7.11
C SER A 6 28.51 -16.03 6.23
N ARG A 7 29.41 -15.57 5.35
CA ARG A 7 29.16 -14.47 4.41
C ARG A 7 27.89 -14.70 3.58
N VAL A 8 27.61 -15.96 3.26
CA VAL A 8 26.39 -16.38 2.55
C VAL A 8 25.14 -16.15 3.42
N GLY A 9 25.20 -16.48 4.71
CA GLY A 9 24.09 -16.25 5.64
C GLY A 9 23.76 -14.76 5.79
N LEU A 10 24.79 -13.92 5.94
CA LEU A 10 24.61 -12.46 5.99
C LEU A 10 23.99 -11.91 4.69
N ALA A 11 24.42 -12.40 3.53
CA ALA A 11 23.86 -11.99 2.25
C ALA A 11 22.37 -12.36 2.10
N VAL A 12 21.96 -13.54 2.54
CA VAL A 12 20.55 -13.99 2.51
C VAL A 12 19.69 -13.16 3.46
N ILE A 13 20.17 -12.89 4.68
CA ILE A 13 19.43 -12.06 5.65
C ILE A 13 19.29 -10.62 5.12
N GLY A 14 20.37 -10.07 4.56
CA GLY A 14 20.36 -8.73 3.98
C GLY A 14 19.41 -8.59 2.80
N SER A 15 19.37 -9.58 1.90
CA SER A 15 18.45 -9.56 0.75
C SER A 15 16.99 -9.69 1.19
N LEU A 16 16.68 -10.55 2.16
CA LEU A 16 15.35 -10.67 2.74
C LEU A 16 14.91 -9.34 3.38
N ALA A 17 15.77 -8.72 4.18
CA ALA A 17 15.49 -7.44 4.81
C ALA A 17 15.19 -6.34 3.77
N LEU A 18 15.98 -6.27 2.69
CA LEU A 18 15.74 -5.33 1.59
C LEU A 18 14.37 -5.54 0.94
N VAL A 19 14.00 -6.79 0.64
CA VAL A 19 12.69 -7.12 0.06
C VAL A 19 11.55 -6.70 0.98
N LEU A 20 11.67 -6.94 2.30
CA LEU A 20 10.65 -6.53 3.28
C LEU A 20 10.50 -5.01 3.36
N VAL A 21 11.61 -4.26 3.31
CA VAL A 21 11.58 -2.79 3.28
C VAL A 21 10.89 -2.30 2.00
N LEU A 22 11.26 -2.83 0.83
CA LEU A 22 10.63 -2.46 -0.44
C LEU A 22 9.13 -2.75 -0.45
N LEU A 23 8.71 -3.90 0.07
CA LEU A 23 7.28 -4.23 0.21
C LEU A 23 6.55 -3.22 1.10
N ASN A 24 7.12 -2.82 2.24
CA ASN A 24 6.53 -1.78 3.09
C ASN A 24 6.40 -0.45 2.35
N VAL A 25 7.46 -0.01 1.66
CA VAL A 25 7.46 1.24 0.88
C VAL A 25 6.33 1.21 -0.16
N ILE A 26 6.14 0.10 -0.87
CA ILE A 26 5.07 -0.04 -1.87
C ILE A 26 3.69 0.10 -1.22
N PHE A 27 3.43 -0.55 -0.09
CA PHE A 27 2.11 -0.46 0.57
C PHE A 27 1.82 0.93 1.14
N TRP A 28 2.81 1.59 1.73
CA TRP A 28 2.69 2.97 2.21
C TRP A 28 2.49 3.94 1.06
N TRP A 29 3.23 3.79 -0.04
CA TRP A 29 3.03 4.59 -1.25
C TRP A 29 1.61 4.43 -1.81
N ARG A 30 1.08 3.21 -1.88
CA ARG A 30 -0.32 2.97 -2.31
C ARG A 30 -1.33 3.66 -1.38
N PHE A 31 -1.09 3.62 -0.07
CA PHE A 31 -1.93 4.34 0.90
C PHE A 31 -1.92 5.86 0.66
N VAL A 32 -0.73 6.45 0.48
CA VAL A 32 -0.59 7.88 0.18
C VAL A 32 -1.29 8.22 -1.14
N ALA A 33 -1.06 7.45 -2.20
CA ALA A 33 -1.69 7.67 -3.50
C ALA A 33 -3.23 7.58 -3.44
N ALA A 34 -3.78 6.63 -2.67
CA ALA A 34 -5.23 6.53 -2.49
C ALA A 34 -5.80 7.66 -1.63
N THR A 35 -5.05 8.13 -0.63
CA THR A 35 -5.44 9.28 0.19
C THR A 35 -5.47 10.55 -0.65
N ASP A 36 -4.43 10.76 -1.44
CA ASP A 36 -4.34 11.87 -2.38
C ASP A 36 -5.48 11.84 -3.40
N LEU A 37 -5.79 10.67 -3.97
CA LEU A 37 -6.95 10.49 -4.83
C LEU A 37 -8.25 10.87 -4.15
N GLY A 38 -8.48 10.40 -2.92
CA GLY A 38 -9.69 10.71 -2.16
C GLY A 38 -9.89 12.20 -1.89
N LEU A 39 -8.81 12.98 -1.78
CA LEU A 39 -8.88 14.44 -1.59
C LEU A 39 -9.23 15.19 -2.88
N HIS A 40 -9.01 14.58 -4.05
CA HIS A 40 -9.23 15.21 -5.36
C HIS A 40 -10.47 14.69 -6.09
N LEU A 41 -11.21 13.75 -5.50
CA LEU A 41 -12.48 13.28 -6.05
C LEU A 41 -13.57 14.34 -5.87
N ILE A 42 -14.24 14.65 -6.96
CA ILE A 42 -15.34 15.60 -7.04
C ILE A 42 -16.57 14.82 -7.51
N ASP A 43 -17.69 14.98 -6.81
CA ASP A 43 -18.97 14.43 -7.23
C ASP A 43 -19.54 15.19 -8.42
N GLY A 44 -20.16 14.46 -9.33
CA GLY A 44 -20.83 15.03 -10.49
C GLY A 44 -21.61 13.99 -11.27
N THR A 45 -21.94 14.37 -12.49
CA THR A 45 -22.68 13.54 -13.42
C THR A 45 -21.82 13.25 -14.63
N CYS A 46 -21.69 11.98 -14.98
CA CYS A 46 -20.89 11.50 -16.09
C CYS A 46 -21.75 11.00 -17.24
N GLU A 47 -21.22 11.11 -18.45
CA GLU A 47 -21.81 10.62 -19.68
C GLU A 47 -20.72 10.00 -20.57
N LEU A 48 -20.96 8.82 -21.11
CA LEU A 48 -20.04 8.16 -22.03
C LEU A 48 -20.14 8.82 -23.42
N THR A 49 -19.04 9.35 -23.93
CA THR A 49 -19.02 10.01 -25.24
C THR A 49 -18.79 9.04 -26.39
N SER A 50 -18.26 7.85 -26.13
CA SER A 50 -18.04 6.81 -27.15
C SER A 50 -18.28 5.41 -26.60
N GLU A 51 -18.69 4.49 -27.48
CA GLU A 51 -18.82 3.05 -27.20
C GLU A 51 -17.47 2.33 -27.20
N GLU A 52 -16.44 2.97 -27.74
CA GLU A 52 -15.10 2.42 -27.74
C GLU A 52 -14.57 2.39 -26.31
N PHE A 53 -14.59 1.21 -25.71
CA PHE A 53 -13.82 0.91 -24.53
C PHE A 53 -12.57 0.17 -24.97
N THR A 54 -11.41 0.67 -24.55
CA THR A 54 -10.20 -0.13 -24.66
C THR A 54 -10.15 -1.00 -23.41
N ARG A 55 -9.94 -2.31 -23.59
CA ARG A 55 -9.53 -3.12 -22.43
C ARG A 55 -8.19 -2.53 -21.98
N PRO A 56 -8.01 -2.13 -20.71
CA PRO A 56 -6.69 -1.76 -20.26
C PRO A 56 -5.73 -2.92 -20.58
N VAL A 57 -4.51 -2.58 -21.00
CA VAL A 57 -3.44 -3.55 -21.35
C VAL A 57 -3.20 -4.55 -20.21
N TRP A 58 -3.63 -4.21 -18.99
CA TRP A 58 -3.72 -5.07 -17.82
C TRP A 58 -5.17 -5.20 -17.31
N PRO A 59 -5.87 -6.32 -17.59
CA PRO A 59 -7.22 -6.56 -17.10
C PRO A 59 -7.15 -7.50 -15.90
N LEU A 60 -7.07 -6.96 -14.68
CA LEU A 60 -7.36 -7.75 -13.50
C LEU A 60 -8.39 -7.01 -12.69
N LYS A 61 -9.64 -7.47 -12.81
CA LYS A 61 -10.67 -7.31 -11.79
C LYS A 61 -10.00 -7.38 -10.41
N MET A 62 -9.99 -6.27 -9.69
CA MET A 62 -9.27 -6.19 -8.41
C MET A 62 -10.24 -6.47 -7.28
N GLY A 63 -10.07 -7.63 -6.65
CA GLY A 63 -10.74 -7.95 -5.40
C GLY A 63 -10.05 -7.27 -4.23
N TRP A 64 -10.84 -6.55 -3.43
CA TRP A 64 -10.40 -5.90 -2.22
C TRP A 64 -11.17 -6.46 -1.03
N SER A 65 -10.45 -6.80 0.02
CA SER A 65 -11.02 -7.28 1.27
C SER A 65 -10.21 -6.79 2.46
N PHE A 66 -10.90 -6.56 3.57
CA PHE A 66 -10.27 -6.37 4.86
C PHE A 66 -9.57 -7.67 5.30
N PRO A 67 -8.38 -7.58 5.91
CA PRO A 67 -7.53 -8.75 6.16
C PRO A 67 -8.09 -9.77 7.16
N MET A 68 -9.02 -9.38 8.04
CA MET A 68 -9.56 -10.24 9.10
C MET A 68 -11.07 -10.37 8.98
N THR A 69 -11.78 -9.26 9.12
CA THR A 69 -13.23 -9.16 9.02
C THR A 69 -13.58 -7.79 8.47
N GLY A 70 -14.49 -7.73 7.52
CA GLY A 70 -14.96 -6.46 6.97
C GLY A 70 -15.55 -6.61 5.58
N PRO A 71 -15.97 -5.49 4.98
CA PRO A 71 -16.53 -5.51 3.66
C PRO A 71 -15.50 -5.95 2.62
N SER A 72 -16.01 -6.47 1.52
CA SER A 72 -15.18 -6.79 0.37
C SER A 72 -15.84 -6.22 -0.86
N TRP A 73 -15.03 -5.76 -1.79
CA TRP A 73 -15.54 -5.22 -3.02
C TRP A 73 -14.67 -5.65 -4.19
N THR A 74 -15.24 -5.52 -5.36
CA THR A 74 -14.50 -5.73 -6.59
C THR A 74 -14.52 -4.46 -7.42
N ASP A 75 -13.35 -4.07 -7.92
CA ASP A 75 -13.16 -2.97 -8.84
C ASP A 75 -12.86 -3.49 -10.25
N VAL A 76 -13.60 -2.98 -11.25
CA VAL A 76 -13.42 -3.30 -12.66
C VAL A 76 -13.03 -2.02 -13.41
N PRO A 77 -11.73 -1.81 -13.70
CA PRO A 77 -11.27 -0.64 -14.42
C PRO A 77 -11.50 -0.78 -15.93
N CYS A 78 -12.15 0.22 -16.53
CA CYS A 78 -12.47 0.27 -17.95
C CYS A 78 -11.97 1.58 -18.56
N GLN A 79 -11.14 1.51 -19.60
CA GLN A 79 -10.71 2.72 -20.30
C GLN A 79 -11.82 3.17 -21.26
N VAL A 80 -12.35 4.38 -21.03
CA VAL A 80 -13.48 4.95 -21.77
C VAL A 80 -13.22 6.41 -22.12
N GLN A 81 -14.01 6.97 -23.03
CA GLN A 81 -14.11 8.42 -23.22
C GLN A 81 -15.32 8.93 -22.45
N LEU A 82 -15.06 9.87 -21.55
CA LEU A 82 -16.03 10.36 -20.59
C LEU A 82 -16.20 11.86 -20.73
N LYS A 83 -17.42 12.33 -20.49
CA LYS A 83 -17.75 13.71 -20.17
C LYS A 83 -18.23 13.74 -18.73
N ALA A 84 -17.63 14.54 -17.86
CA ALA A 84 -18.09 14.76 -16.49
C ALA A 84 -18.49 16.21 -16.29
N GLU A 85 -19.64 16.41 -15.65
CA GLU A 85 -20.18 17.70 -15.24
C GLU A 85 -20.21 17.73 -13.70
N GLY A 86 -19.35 18.56 -13.10
CA GLY A 86 -19.37 18.86 -11.66
C GLY A 86 -19.87 20.29 -11.43
N GLU A 87 -19.89 20.72 -10.16
CA GLU A 87 -20.50 21.98 -9.71
C GLU A 87 -20.07 23.21 -10.55
N ASP A 88 -18.79 23.31 -10.93
CA ASP A 88 -18.26 24.42 -11.75
C ASP A 88 -17.38 23.97 -12.92
N THR A 89 -17.40 22.69 -13.29
CA THR A 89 -16.45 22.18 -14.29
C THR A 89 -17.03 21.10 -15.17
N GLU A 90 -16.85 21.31 -16.47
CA GLU A 90 -17.04 20.29 -17.50
C GLU A 90 -15.67 19.77 -17.94
N VAL A 91 -15.44 18.46 -17.79
CA VAL A 91 -14.21 17.79 -18.21
C VAL A 91 -14.55 16.74 -19.25
N LYS A 92 -13.78 16.68 -20.33
CA LYS A 92 -13.95 15.72 -21.43
C LYS A 92 -12.61 15.08 -21.76
N GLY A 93 -12.57 13.77 -21.88
CA GLY A 93 -11.35 13.06 -22.26
C GLY A 93 -11.38 11.57 -21.96
N SER A 94 -10.25 10.92 -22.24
CA SER A 94 -10.09 9.50 -21.97
C SER A 94 -9.68 9.31 -20.52
N THR A 95 -10.32 8.38 -19.84
CA THR A 95 -10.02 8.06 -18.45
C THR A 95 -10.24 6.58 -18.17
N ILE A 96 -9.80 6.14 -17.00
CA ILE A 96 -10.15 4.84 -16.45
C ILE A 96 -11.39 5.04 -15.57
N LEU A 97 -12.51 4.46 -16.02
CA LEU A 97 -13.76 4.39 -15.27
C LEU A 97 -13.78 3.10 -14.43
N HIS A 98 -13.90 3.28 -13.11
CA HIS A 98 -13.88 2.22 -12.12
C HIS A 98 -15.32 1.84 -11.72
N PHE A 99 -15.71 0.60 -12.00
CA PHE A 99 -16.97 0.04 -11.52
C PHE A 99 -16.73 -0.73 -10.22
N THR A 100 -17.27 -0.23 -9.11
CA THR A 100 -17.06 -0.81 -7.78
C THR A 100 -18.31 -1.50 -7.24
N TYR A 101 -18.17 -2.75 -6.82
CA TYR A 101 -19.28 -3.58 -6.29
C TYR A 101 -19.01 -4.09 -4.88
N TRP A 102 -19.88 -3.82 -3.92
CA TRP A 102 -19.77 -4.23 -2.50
C TRP A 102 -20.04 -5.73 -2.22
N GLN A 103 -20.20 -6.55 -3.26
CA GLN A 103 -20.55 -7.98 -3.12
C GLN A 103 -19.32 -8.91 -2.97
N GLY A 104 -18.16 -8.38 -2.59
CA GLY A 104 -16.92 -9.15 -2.52
C GLY A 104 -16.43 -9.65 -3.88
N MET A 105 -15.63 -10.72 -3.86
CA MET A 105 -15.08 -11.31 -5.09
C MET A 105 -16.20 -12.04 -5.85
N VAL A 106 -16.79 -11.35 -6.83
CA VAL A 106 -17.76 -11.97 -7.73
C VAL A 106 -17.01 -12.84 -8.73
N TRP A 107 -17.19 -14.16 -8.69
CA TRP A 107 -16.48 -15.10 -9.56
C TRP A 107 -17.04 -15.16 -10.99
N GLU A 108 -18.20 -14.55 -11.26
CA GLU A 108 -18.77 -14.49 -12.61
C GLU A 108 -18.02 -13.47 -13.49
N TYR A 109 -16.87 -13.89 -14.02
CA TYR A 109 -16.04 -13.12 -14.96
C TYR A 109 -16.80 -12.62 -16.20
N LEU A 110 -17.87 -13.31 -16.60
CA LEU A 110 -18.63 -12.98 -17.80
C LEU A 110 -19.61 -11.82 -17.59
N LYS A 111 -20.14 -11.60 -16.38
CA LYS A 111 -21.12 -10.51 -16.15
C LYS A 111 -20.46 -9.19 -15.76
N ASP A 112 -19.26 -9.25 -15.18
CA ASP A 112 -18.53 -8.08 -14.65
C ASP A 112 -17.31 -7.72 -15.51
N SER A 113 -17.50 -7.64 -16.81
CA SER A 113 -16.47 -7.18 -17.74
C SER A 113 -16.87 -5.84 -18.34
N CYS A 114 -15.88 -5.06 -18.78
CA CYS A 114 -16.14 -3.76 -19.43
C CYS A 114 -17.12 -3.87 -20.60
N SER A 115 -17.10 -4.99 -21.35
CA SER A 115 -18.03 -5.21 -22.46
C SER A 115 -19.48 -5.39 -22.06
N HIS A 116 -19.77 -5.71 -20.79
CA HIS A 116 -21.13 -5.82 -20.27
C HIS A 116 -21.55 -4.60 -19.45
N LEU A 117 -20.60 -3.92 -18.81
CA LEU A 117 -20.87 -2.79 -17.93
C LEU A 117 -20.97 -1.46 -18.68
N VAL A 118 -20.04 -1.20 -19.60
CA VAL A 118 -20.00 0.06 -20.35
C VAL A 118 -21.26 0.27 -21.20
N PRO A 119 -21.76 -0.73 -21.96
CA PRO A 119 -22.96 -0.52 -22.78
C PRO A 119 -24.23 -0.22 -21.99
N LYS A 120 -24.30 -0.60 -20.70
CA LYS A 120 -25.48 -0.31 -19.85
C LYS A 120 -25.61 1.16 -19.47
N LEU A 121 -24.50 1.90 -19.48
CA LEU A 121 -24.47 3.33 -19.15
C LEU A 121 -24.53 4.22 -20.40
N LYS A 122 -24.76 3.63 -21.57
CA LYS A 122 -24.73 4.36 -22.84
C LYS A 122 -25.97 5.25 -22.98
N GLY A 123 -25.73 6.52 -23.32
CA GLY A 123 -26.79 7.48 -23.65
C GLY A 123 -27.57 7.99 -22.43
N GLU A 124 -27.15 7.59 -21.23
CA GLU A 124 -27.71 8.05 -19.97
C GLU A 124 -26.62 8.74 -19.17
N LYS A 125 -27.03 9.82 -18.50
CA LYS A 125 -26.22 10.47 -17.48
C LYS A 125 -26.27 9.63 -16.21
N PHE A 126 -25.13 9.42 -15.57
CA PHE A 126 -25.03 8.63 -14.33
C PHE A 126 -24.18 9.35 -13.28
N ASP A 127 -24.47 9.10 -12.01
CA ASP A 127 -23.73 9.67 -10.91
C ASP A 127 -22.31 9.09 -10.85
N CYS A 128 -21.32 9.98 -10.66
CA CYS A 128 -19.93 9.60 -10.64
C CYS A 128 -19.10 10.51 -9.73
N ALA A 129 -17.97 9.99 -9.25
CA ALA A 129 -16.92 10.77 -8.64
C ALA A 129 -15.69 10.76 -9.52
N PHE A 130 -15.14 11.92 -9.87
CA PHE A 130 -14.01 12.02 -10.79
C PHE A 130 -12.90 12.91 -10.22
N ALA A 131 -11.66 12.57 -10.58
CA ALA A 131 -10.48 13.34 -10.20
C ALA A 131 -9.87 13.99 -11.43
N LYS A 132 -9.51 15.27 -11.29
CA LYS A 132 -8.85 16.05 -12.34
C LYS A 132 -7.34 15.93 -12.23
N ASP A 133 -6.67 15.94 -13.37
CA ASP A 133 -5.22 16.15 -13.40
C ASP A 133 -4.87 17.65 -13.30
N GLY A 134 -3.59 17.96 -13.10
CA GLY A 134 -3.10 19.35 -13.04
C GLY A 134 -3.20 20.11 -14.38
N SER A 135 -3.54 19.45 -15.48
CA SER A 135 -3.79 20.04 -16.80
C SER A 135 -5.28 20.28 -17.10
N GLY A 136 -6.17 19.93 -16.17
CA GLY A 136 -7.63 20.03 -16.34
C GLY A 136 -8.28 18.85 -17.06
N GLY A 137 -7.50 17.79 -17.34
CA GLY A 137 -7.98 16.51 -17.87
C GLY A 137 -8.45 15.56 -16.78
N PHE A 138 -8.74 14.31 -17.17
CA PHE A 138 -9.12 13.26 -16.24
C PHE A 138 -7.90 12.49 -15.73
N TRP A 139 -7.85 12.30 -14.42
CA TRP A 139 -6.93 11.34 -13.82
C TRP A 139 -7.60 9.98 -13.56
N ALA A 140 -8.80 9.98 -12.98
CA ALA A 140 -9.60 8.77 -12.72
C ALA A 140 -11.09 9.12 -12.58
N ALA A 141 -11.97 8.16 -12.81
CA ALA A 141 -13.40 8.30 -12.57
C ALA A 141 -13.99 7.02 -11.94
N TYR A 142 -15.00 7.19 -11.09
CA TYR A 142 -15.67 6.12 -10.36
C TYR A 142 -17.18 6.25 -10.55
N VAL A 143 -17.86 5.13 -10.73
CA VAL A 143 -19.33 5.09 -10.79
C VAL A 143 -19.90 5.19 -9.37
N GLY A 144 -20.85 6.10 -9.16
CA GLY A 144 -21.44 6.42 -7.85
C GLY A 144 -20.84 7.67 -7.20
N HIS A 145 -21.51 8.17 -6.16
CA HIS A 145 -21.01 9.30 -5.37
C HIS A 145 -19.84 8.88 -4.47
N PHE A 146 -18.97 9.83 -4.12
CA PHE A 146 -17.80 9.63 -3.29
C PHE A 146 -18.12 8.93 -1.95
N GLU A 147 -19.25 9.26 -1.33
CA GLU A 147 -19.69 8.67 -0.05
C GLU A 147 -20.08 7.18 -0.18
N GLU A 148 -20.49 6.74 -1.37
CA GLU A 148 -20.86 5.35 -1.65
C GLU A 148 -19.66 4.48 -2.01
N LEU A 149 -18.55 5.12 -2.40
CA LEU A 149 -17.31 4.44 -2.73
C LEU A 149 -16.67 3.86 -1.46
N PRO A 150 -16.02 2.69 -1.56
CA PRO A 150 -15.30 2.13 -0.44
C PRO A 150 -14.16 3.07 -0.04
N HIS A 151 -13.97 3.26 1.27
CA HIS A 151 -12.85 4.03 1.80
C HIS A 151 -11.50 3.31 1.60
N LEU A 152 -11.00 3.30 0.37
CA LEU A 152 -9.71 2.75 -0.06
C LEU A 152 -8.54 3.18 0.84
N PRO A 153 -8.41 4.46 1.25
CA PRO A 153 -7.32 4.90 2.12
C PRO A 153 -7.29 4.13 3.45
N ARG A 154 -8.45 3.93 4.08
CA ARG A 154 -8.54 3.20 5.35
C ARG A 154 -8.14 1.74 5.21
N LEU A 155 -8.55 1.09 4.12
CA LEU A 155 -8.17 -0.29 3.85
C LEU A 155 -6.66 -0.43 3.59
N LEU A 156 -6.09 0.46 2.77
CA LEU A 156 -4.67 0.45 2.45
C LEU A 156 -3.82 0.78 3.68
N LEU A 157 -4.27 1.70 4.53
CA LEU A 157 -3.64 1.98 5.82
C LEU A 157 -3.61 0.73 6.70
N MET A 158 -4.74 0.03 6.88
CA MET A 158 -4.77 -1.20 7.68
C MET A 158 -3.84 -2.28 7.12
N LYS A 159 -3.78 -2.43 5.79
CA LYS A 159 -2.85 -3.38 5.14
C LYS A 159 -1.39 -2.96 5.33
N ALA A 160 -1.07 -1.68 5.18
CA ALA A 160 0.27 -1.15 5.38
C ALA A 160 0.72 -1.34 6.84
N CYS A 161 -0.10 -0.93 7.81
CA CYS A 161 0.16 -1.14 9.24
C CYS A 161 0.31 -2.62 9.60
N GLY A 162 -0.59 -3.48 9.09
CA GLY A 162 -0.53 -4.93 9.32
C GLY A 162 0.76 -5.54 8.76
N LEU A 163 1.15 -5.17 7.54
CA LEU A 163 2.39 -5.62 6.93
C LEU A 163 3.61 -5.11 7.71
N SER A 164 3.64 -3.83 8.08
CA SER A 164 4.72 -3.24 8.89
C SER A 164 4.86 -3.95 10.24
N PHE A 165 3.75 -4.21 10.92
CA PHE A 165 3.75 -4.93 12.19
C PHE A 165 4.31 -6.36 12.04
N LEU A 166 3.86 -7.11 11.03
CA LEU A 166 4.28 -8.49 10.81
C LEU A 166 5.74 -8.61 10.33
N THR A 167 6.23 -7.63 9.58
CA THR A 167 7.56 -7.70 8.95
C THR A 167 8.64 -6.98 9.76
N LEU A 168 8.35 -5.78 10.28
CA LEU A 168 9.29 -4.98 11.04
C LEU A 168 9.24 -5.27 12.53
N GLY A 169 8.08 -5.71 13.06
CA GLY A 169 7.92 -6.04 14.48
C GLY A 169 8.92 -7.08 14.98
N PRO A 170 8.99 -8.29 14.37
CA PRO A 170 9.97 -9.30 14.73
C PRO A 170 11.41 -8.81 14.57
N PHE A 171 11.70 -8.03 13.51
CA PHE A 171 13.04 -7.48 13.26
C PHE A 171 13.46 -6.52 14.39
N LEU A 172 12.58 -5.61 14.78
CA LEU A 172 12.82 -4.68 15.90
C LEU A 172 12.99 -5.41 17.23
N LEU A 173 12.23 -6.48 17.48
CA LEU A 173 12.39 -7.30 18.69
C LEU A 173 13.76 -8.00 18.74
N ILE A 174 14.21 -8.56 17.61
CA ILE A 174 15.53 -9.19 17.50
C ILE A 174 16.62 -8.14 17.71
N CYS A 175 16.56 -7.00 17.02
CA CYS A 175 17.52 -5.91 17.17
C CYS A 175 17.57 -5.36 18.60
N GLY A 176 16.42 -5.23 19.28
CA GLY A 176 16.36 -4.79 20.67
C GLY A 176 17.06 -5.77 21.61
N LYS A 177 16.87 -7.07 21.41
CA LYS A 177 17.52 -8.11 22.22
C LYS A 177 19.02 -8.22 21.94
N THR A 178 19.45 -8.09 20.68
CA THR A 178 20.88 -8.12 20.34
C THR A 178 21.60 -6.88 20.87
N LEU A 179 20.99 -5.70 20.81
CA LEU A 179 21.55 -4.48 21.39
C LEU A 179 21.68 -4.56 22.92
N GLN A 180 20.69 -5.12 23.61
CA GLN A 180 20.76 -5.40 25.06
C GLN A 180 21.87 -6.39 25.40
N GLY A 181 22.03 -7.46 24.61
CA GLY A 181 23.10 -8.43 24.79
C GLY A 181 24.49 -7.83 24.56
N ALA A 182 24.65 -7.03 23.50
CA ALA A 182 25.92 -6.36 23.18
C ALA A 182 26.31 -5.35 24.26
N SER A 183 25.38 -4.51 24.72
CA SER A 183 25.64 -3.56 25.81
C SER A 183 25.99 -4.25 27.14
N ALA A 184 25.32 -5.36 27.47
CA ALA A 184 25.67 -6.16 28.65
C ALA A 184 27.06 -6.83 28.52
N ALA A 185 27.45 -7.27 27.32
CA ALA A 185 28.77 -7.83 27.07
C ALA A 185 29.87 -6.77 27.23
N THR A 186 29.69 -5.58 26.64
CA THR A 186 30.64 -4.46 26.80
C THR A 186 30.73 -3.99 28.25
N ALA A 187 29.63 -3.98 29.01
CA ALA A 187 29.67 -3.63 30.43
C ALA A 187 30.52 -4.63 31.24
N ARG A 188 30.40 -5.93 30.96
CA ARG A 188 31.20 -6.97 31.62
C ARG A 188 32.69 -6.88 31.26
N GLU A 189 33.00 -6.64 29.99
CA GLU A 189 34.38 -6.47 29.54
C GLU A 189 35.07 -5.30 30.26
N ASN A 190 34.37 -4.16 30.41
CA ASN A 190 34.88 -3.01 31.17
C ASN A 190 35.03 -3.31 32.67
N GLU A 191 34.13 -4.10 33.28
CA GLU A 191 34.23 -4.52 34.68
C GLU A 191 35.44 -5.45 34.90
N ASP A 192 35.65 -6.42 33.99
CA ASP A 192 36.78 -7.35 34.04
C ASP A 192 38.12 -6.62 33.90
N GLU A 193 38.24 -5.67 32.95
CA GLU A 193 39.43 -4.81 32.82
C GLU A 193 39.69 -4.02 34.09
N HIS A 194 38.67 -3.40 34.68
CA HIS A 194 38.82 -2.61 35.91
C HIS A 194 39.27 -3.45 37.11
N MET A 195 38.78 -4.69 37.24
CA MET A 195 39.23 -5.61 38.29
C MET A 195 40.69 -6.03 38.10
N GLU A 196 41.14 -6.24 36.85
CA GLU A 196 42.53 -6.57 36.55
C GLU A 196 43.47 -5.42 36.90
N TYR A 197 43.11 -4.18 36.56
CA TYR A 197 43.86 -2.98 36.97
C TYR A 197 43.96 -2.83 38.49
N GLN A 198 42.88 -3.06 39.24
CA GLN A 198 42.93 -2.98 40.70
C GLN A 198 43.86 -4.05 41.31
N LYS A 199 43.86 -5.26 40.75
CA LYS A 199 44.74 -6.34 41.23
C LYS A 199 46.23 -5.97 41.06
N MET A 200 46.60 -5.37 39.93
CA MET A 200 47.96 -4.90 39.66
C MET A 200 48.42 -3.76 40.59
N MET A 201 47.51 -2.94 41.12
CA MET A 201 47.87 -1.87 42.08
C MET A 201 47.98 -2.35 43.53
N VAL A 202 47.47 -3.55 43.85
CA VAL A 202 47.40 -4.08 45.22
C VAL A 202 48.51 -5.09 45.51
N GLU A 203 49.30 -5.52 44.53
CA GLU A 203 50.61 -6.14 44.77
C GLU A 203 51.66 -5.03 44.88
N PRO A 204 52.06 -4.59 46.09
CA PRO A 204 53.24 -3.77 46.22
C PRO A 204 54.44 -4.66 45.91
N ASP A 205 55.39 -4.13 45.13
CA ASP A 205 56.67 -4.78 44.85
C ASP A 205 57.18 -5.51 46.10
N GLY A 206 57.20 -6.84 46.01
CA GLY A 206 57.60 -7.70 47.12
C GLY A 206 58.99 -7.31 47.59
N ILE A 207 59.03 -6.72 48.79
CA ILE A 207 60.22 -6.65 49.64
C ILE A 207 60.20 -7.85 50.58
#